data_AF-A0A7K8H0R7-F1
#
_entry.id   AF-A0A7K8H0R7-F1
#
_cell.length_a   1.000
_cell.length_b   1.000
_cell.length_c   1.000
_cell.angle_alpha   90.00
_cell.angle_beta   90.00
_cell.angle_gamma   90.00
#
_symmetry.space_group_name_H-M   'P 1'
#
loop_
_entity.id
_entity.type
_entity.pdbx_description
1 polymer ?
#
loop_
_entity_poly.entity_id
_entity_poly.type
_entity_poly.pdbx_seq_one_letter_code
_entity_poly.pdbx_strand_id
1 'polypeptide(L)' 'MREPPPRSKAPLGESDFLAALPAVNTSATVLAVLWVLRNEPLDMVRPLPKFPE' A
#
# COMPACT_ATOMS: atom_id res chain seq x y z
N MET A 1 5.47 1.47 8.90
CA MET A 1 6.28 0.77 9.92
C MET A 1 6.07 1.47 11.24
N ARG A 2 5.86 0.72 12.34
CA ARG A 2 5.68 1.30 13.68
C ARG A 2 6.97 1.37 14.48
N GLU A 3 7.88 0.44 14.23
CA GLU A 3 9.19 0.36 14.89
C GLU A 3 10.32 0.87 13.98
N PRO A 4 11.43 1.37 14.56
CA PRO A 4 12.60 1.77 13.79
C PRO A 4 13.28 0.56 13.11
N PRO A 5 14.10 0.78 12.07
CA PRO A 5 14.86 -0.29 11.44
C PRO A 5 15.77 -1.01 12.45
N PRO A 6 15.96 -2.34 12.32
CA PRO A 6 16.90 -3.09 13.16
C PRO A 6 18.33 -2.54 13.03
N ARG A 7 19.02 -2.41 14.16
CA ARG A 7 20.39 -1.86 14.21
C ARG A 7 21.48 -2.91 14.00
N SER A 8 21.12 -4.19 14.00
CA SER A 8 22.04 -5.30 13.81
C SER A 8 21.32 -6.45 13.09
N LYS A 9 22.10 -7.39 12.52
CA LYS A 9 21.58 -8.58 11.83
C LYS A 9 21.16 -9.70 12.80
N ALA A 10 20.72 -9.35 14.01
CA ALA A 10 20.24 -10.34 14.97
C ALA A 10 18.94 -10.98 14.45
N PRO A 11 18.72 -12.29 14.72
CA PRO A 11 17.43 -12.92 14.41
C PRO A 11 16.32 -12.22 15.21
N LEU A 12 15.26 -11.81 14.50
CA LEU A 12 14.07 -11.21 15.10
C LEU A 12 13.02 -12.28 15.36
N GLY A 13 12.26 -12.13 16.45
CA GLY A 13 11.10 -12.97 16.72
C GLY A 13 9.91 -12.62 15.84
N GLU A 14 8.96 -13.54 15.74
CA GLU A 14 7.66 -13.29 15.08
C GLU A 14 6.91 -12.12 15.74
N SER A 15 6.97 -12.02 17.08
CA SER A 15 6.37 -10.92 17.83
C SER A 15 6.92 -9.56 17.40
N ASP A 16 8.23 -9.46 17.21
CA ASP A 16 8.92 -8.21 16.84
C ASP A 16 8.56 -7.82 15.40
N PHE A 17 8.44 -8.83 14.53
CA PHE A 17 7.98 -8.64 13.16
C PHE A 17 6.54 -8.09 13.12
N LEU A 18 5.61 -8.71 13.85
CA LEU A 18 4.22 -8.27 13.92
C LEU A 18 4.09 -6.87 14.58
N ALA A 19 4.91 -6.57 15.58
CA ALA A 19 4.97 -5.25 16.20
C ALA A 19 5.40 -4.18 15.18
N ALA A 20 6.35 -4.48 14.29
CA ALA A 20 6.84 -3.53 13.30
C ALA A 20 5.83 -3.21 12.16
N LEU A 21 4.92 -4.14 11.84
CA LEU A 21 3.89 -3.96 10.80
C LEU A 21 2.93 -2.81 11.11
N PRO A 22 2.27 -2.19 10.10
CA PRO A 22 1.22 -1.20 10.35
C PRO A 22 0.05 -1.76 11.18
N ALA A 23 -0.63 -0.89 11.91
CA ALA A 23 -1.85 -1.28 12.60
C ALA A 23 -2.94 -1.71 11.59
N VAL A 24 -3.93 -2.48 12.07
CA VAL A 24 -5.00 -3.03 11.22
C VAL A 24 -5.80 -1.93 10.52
N ASN A 25 -6.13 -0.86 11.23
CA ASN A 25 -6.83 0.29 10.67
C ASN A 25 -6.00 0.99 9.57
N THR A 26 -4.70 1.21 9.79
CA THR A 26 -3.81 1.76 8.77
C THR A 26 -3.76 0.87 7.53
N SER A 27 -3.64 -0.45 7.73
CA SER A 27 -3.62 -1.43 6.64
C SER A 27 -4.93 -1.41 5.85
N ALA A 28 -6.08 -1.40 6.52
CA ALA A 28 -7.39 -1.33 5.90
C ALA A 28 -7.58 -0.05 5.09
N THR A 29 -7.16 1.11 5.63
CA THR A 29 -7.23 2.39 4.91
C THR A 29 -6.38 2.38 3.65
N VAL A 30 -5.13 1.89 3.73
CA VAL A 30 -4.25 1.82 2.55
C VAL A 30 -4.85 0.90 1.49
N LEU A 31 -5.39 -0.25 1.88
CA LEU A 31 -6.06 -1.17 0.95
C LEU A 31 -7.29 -0.53 0.29
N ALA A 32 -8.12 0.17 1.07
CA ALA A 32 -9.29 0.87 0.55
C ALA A 32 -8.90 1.97 -0.45
N VAL A 33 -7.88 2.78 -0.12
CA VAL A 33 -7.40 3.85 -1.02
C VAL A 33 -6.84 3.27 -2.32
N LEU A 34 -5.98 2.26 -2.24
CA LEU A 34 -5.42 1.61 -3.43
C LEU A 34 -6.51 0.97 -4.30
N TRP A 35 -7.53 0.38 -3.67
CA TRP A 35 -8.68 -0.17 -4.38
C TRP A 35 -9.47 0.93 -5.10
N VAL A 36 -9.80 2.02 -4.41
CA VAL A 36 -10.55 3.14 -4.99
C VAL A 36 -9.77 3.77 -6.14
N LEU A 37 -8.50 4.12 -5.93
CA LEU A 37 -7.68 4.77 -6.97
C LEU A 37 -7.43 3.88 -8.19
N ARG A 38 -7.38 2.55 -8.02
CA ARG A 38 -7.31 1.60 -9.14
C ARG A 38 -8.60 1.57 -9.95
N ASN A 39 -9.75 1.63 -9.29
CA ASN A 39 -11.06 1.36 -9.88
C ASN A 39 -11.91 2.62 -10.07
N GLU A 40 -11.38 3.80 -9.74
CA GLU A 40 -12.04 5.06 -10.05
C GLU A 40 -12.39 5.03 -11.55
N PRO A 41 -13.66 5.31 -11.94
CA PRO A 41 -14.06 5.33 -13.33
C PRO A 41 -13.30 6.47 -14.02
N LEU A 42 -12.09 6.15 -14.44
CA LEU A 42 -11.31 6.90 -15.38
C LEU A 42 -12.20 6.95 -16.62
N ASP A 43 -12.88 8.08 -16.84
CA ASP A 43 -13.40 8.55 -18.14
C ASP A 43 -12.30 8.61 -19.25
N MET A 44 -11.17 7.93 -19.01
CA MET A 44 -9.82 8.13 -19.52
C MET A 44 -9.11 6.82 -19.84
N VAL A 45 -9.78 5.64 -19.83
CA VAL A 45 -9.25 4.51 -20.61
C VAL A 45 -9.65 4.69 -22.08
N ARG A 46 -9.40 5.87 -22.64
CA ARG A 46 -9.22 6.02 -24.09
C ARG A 46 -7.82 5.48 -24.36
N PRO A 47 -7.67 4.36 -25.09
CA PRO A 47 -6.35 3.92 -25.48
C PRO A 47 -5.68 5.06 -26.26
N LEU A 48 -4.47 5.47 -25.86
CA LEU A 48 -3.61 6.26 -26.73
C LEU A 48 -3.44 5.43 -28.03
N PRO A 49 -3.89 5.90 -29.22
CA PRO A 49 -3.76 7.25 -29.77
C PRO A 49 -5.11 7.84 -30.26
N LYS A 50 -6.20 7.75 -29.50
CA LYS A 50 -7.49 8.34 -29.93
C LYS A 50 -7.43 9.87 -29.92
N PHE A 51 -7.19 10.47 -31.09
CA PHE A 51 -7.40 11.88 -31.37
C PHE A 51 -8.89 12.09 -31.72
N PRO A 52 -9.64 12.94 -31.01
CA PRO A 52 -11.00 13.31 -31.40
C PRO A 52 -10.99 14.19 -32.67
N GLU A 53 -12.05 14.14 -33.47
CA GLU A 53 -12.31 15.11 -34.54
C GLU A 53 -12.62 16.51 -34.00
#